data_AF-A0A355BVN0-F1
#
_entry.id   AF-A0A355BVN0-F1
#
_cell.length_a   1.000
_cell.length_b   1.000
_cell.length_c   1.000
_cell.angle_alpha   90.00
_cell.angle_beta   90.00
_cell.angle_gamma   90.00
#
_symmetry.space_group_name_H-M   'P 1'
#
loop_
_entity.id
_entity.type
_entity.pdbx_description
1 polymer ?
#
loop_
_entity_poly.entity_id
_entity_poly.type
_entity_poly.pdbx_seq_one_letter_code
_entity_poly.pdbx_strand_id
1 'polypeptide(L)'
;GMLGGARNLPFYAGTAVAYGMKPEEAIQAITLNPAKALGIEGRVGSLEVGKDASLFVSDGDILEIRVSKVSVAFIRGKLVTLPNKQEELYERFSRKYGHIK
;
A
#
# COMPACT_ATOMS: atom_id res chain seq x y z
N GLY A 1 15.38 -14.62 0.63
CA GLY A 1 14.85 -14.89 1.98
C GLY A 1 14.26 -13.62 2.56
N MET A 2 13.18 -13.75 3.34
CA MET A 2 12.49 -12.73 4.17
C MET A 2 11.64 -11.61 3.55
N LEU A 3 11.73 -11.26 2.25
CA LEU A 3 10.85 -10.21 1.67
C LEU A 3 9.49 -10.71 1.13
N GLY A 4 9.23 -12.03 1.17
CA GLY A 4 8.00 -12.62 0.62
C GLY A 4 6.75 -12.37 1.48
N GLY A 5 6.89 -12.23 2.80
CA GLY A 5 5.76 -12.08 3.71
C GLY A 5 5.06 -10.72 3.58
N ALA A 6 5.83 -9.64 3.47
CA ALA A 6 5.28 -8.27 3.41
C ALA A 6 4.39 -8.04 2.17
N ARG A 7 4.76 -8.64 1.03
CA ARG A 7 3.98 -8.54 -0.22
C ARG A 7 2.62 -9.24 -0.12
N ASN A 8 2.50 -10.25 0.76
CA ASN A 8 1.30 -11.04 0.93
C ASN A 8 0.42 -10.55 2.09
N LEU A 9 0.82 -9.51 2.83
CA LEU A 9 0.03 -8.99 3.96
C LEU A 9 -1.42 -8.63 3.57
N PRO A 10 -1.68 -7.96 2.44
CA PRO A 10 -3.06 -7.68 2.02
C PRO A 10 -3.85 -8.97 1.74
N PHE A 11 -3.18 -10.01 1.24
CA PHE A 11 -3.81 -11.31 0.94
C PHE A 11 -4.27 -11.99 2.22
N TYR A 12 -3.41 -12.00 3.24
CA TYR A 12 -3.74 -12.59 4.53
C TYR A 12 -4.84 -11.81 5.24
N ALA A 13 -4.82 -10.47 5.17
CA ALA A 13 -5.88 -9.63 5.71
C ALA A 13 -7.23 -9.88 5.02
N GLY A 14 -7.26 -9.90 3.68
CA GLY A 14 -8.48 -10.22 2.93
C GLY A 14 -9.00 -11.63 3.20
N THR A 15 -8.09 -12.59 3.34
CA THR A 15 -8.44 -13.97 3.72
C THR A 15 -9.07 -14.02 5.11
N ALA A 16 -8.51 -13.30 6.10
CA ALA A 16 -9.08 -13.24 7.44
C ALA A 16 -10.51 -12.70 7.44
N VAL A 17 -10.80 -11.69 6.61
CA VAL A 17 -12.18 -11.18 6.43
C VAL A 17 -13.10 -12.22 5.82
N ALA A 18 -12.62 -12.98 4.81
CA ALA A 18 -13.39 -14.08 4.24
C ALA A 18 -13.74 -15.18 5.26
N TYR A 19 -12.90 -15.37 6.28
CA TYR A 19 -13.16 -16.29 7.40
C TYR A 19 -14.01 -15.68 8.55
N GLY A 20 -14.53 -14.48 8.39
CA GLY A 20 -15.46 -13.85 9.34
C GLY A 20 -14.85 -12.78 10.26
N MET A 21 -13.60 -12.37 10.04
CA MET A 21 -13.03 -11.19 10.69
C MET A 21 -13.68 -9.92 10.13
N LYS A 22 -13.82 -8.89 10.96
CA LYS A 22 -14.31 -7.58 10.48
C LYS A 22 -13.24 -6.90 9.61
N PRO A 23 -13.62 -6.19 8.54
CA PRO A 23 -12.68 -5.47 7.68
C PRO A 23 -11.75 -4.53 8.44
N GLU A 24 -12.28 -3.81 9.43
CA GLU A 24 -11.52 -2.84 10.22
C GLU A 24 -10.44 -3.53 11.08
N GLU A 25 -10.78 -4.69 11.66
CA GLU A 25 -9.85 -5.49 12.45
C GLU A 25 -8.74 -6.09 11.58
N ALA A 26 -9.07 -6.52 10.35
CA ALA A 26 -8.09 -7.01 9.40
C ALA A 26 -7.11 -5.92 8.95
N ILE A 27 -7.59 -4.71 8.71
CA ILE A 27 -6.74 -3.54 8.41
C ILE A 27 -5.86 -3.21 9.61
N GLN A 28 -6.43 -3.21 10.82
CA GLN A 28 -5.69 -2.96 12.05
C GLN A 28 -4.60 -4.02 12.29
N ALA A 29 -4.87 -5.28 11.93
CA ALA A 29 -3.93 -6.39 12.04
C ALA A 29 -2.67 -6.22 11.19
N ILE A 30 -2.75 -5.50 10.06
CA ILE A 30 -1.60 -5.22 9.19
C ILE A 30 -1.01 -3.82 9.37
N THR A 31 -1.62 -2.96 10.20
CA THR A 31 -1.18 -1.56 10.43
C THR A 31 -0.83 -1.29 11.88
N LEU A 32 -1.83 -1.10 12.74
CA LEU A 32 -1.64 -0.66 14.12
C LEU A 32 -1.09 -1.77 15.00
N ASN A 33 -1.62 -3.00 14.90
CA ASN A 33 -1.21 -4.12 15.76
C ASN A 33 0.28 -4.44 15.66
N PRO A 34 0.91 -4.53 14.47
CA PRO A 34 2.36 -4.71 14.38
C PRO A 34 3.12 -3.48 14.87
N ALA A 35 2.60 -2.26 14.70
CA ALA A 35 3.23 -1.06 15.25
C ALA A 35 3.24 -1.06 16.78
N LYS A 36 2.17 -1.56 17.43
CA LYS A 36 2.11 -1.78 18.89
C LYS A 36 3.11 -2.85 19.33
N ALA A 37 3.13 -3.98 18.64
CA ALA A 37 4.03 -5.09 18.95
C ALA A 37 5.51 -4.69 18.86
N LEU A 38 5.83 -3.76 17.96
CA LEU A 38 7.18 -3.21 17.79
C LEU A 38 7.46 -1.97 18.66
N GLY A 39 6.48 -1.47 19.43
CA GLY A 39 6.64 -0.27 20.27
C GLY A 39 6.81 1.04 19.49
N ILE A 40 6.40 1.06 18.20
CA ILE A 40 6.52 2.23 17.31
C ILE A 40 5.16 2.86 16.99
N GLU A 41 4.11 2.49 17.73
CA GLU A 41 2.75 3.00 17.56
C GLU A 41 2.65 4.52 17.63
N GLY A 42 3.53 5.19 18.38
CA GLY A 42 3.61 6.65 18.47
C GLY A 42 4.08 7.32 17.19
N ARG A 43 4.60 6.56 16.22
CA ARG A 43 5.13 7.08 14.95
C ARG A 43 4.39 6.57 13.71
N VAL A 44 3.92 5.32 13.72
CA VAL A 44 3.31 4.67 12.56
C VAL A 44 2.16 3.76 12.97
N GLY A 45 1.32 3.36 12.01
CA GLY A 45 0.27 2.36 12.19
C GLY A 45 -1.13 2.91 12.46
N SER A 46 -1.29 4.21 12.69
CA SER A 46 -2.59 4.89 12.67
C SER A 46 -2.49 6.28 12.03
N LEU A 47 -3.65 6.83 11.66
CA LEU A 47 -3.77 8.12 11.02
C LEU A 47 -4.17 9.18 12.05
N GLU A 48 -3.18 9.65 12.82
CA GLU A 48 -3.36 10.61 13.92
C GLU A 48 -2.35 11.76 13.83
N VAL A 49 -2.71 12.93 14.37
CA VAL A 49 -1.85 14.12 14.38
C VAL A 49 -0.60 13.86 15.23
N GLY A 50 0.57 14.18 14.70
CA GLY A 50 1.86 13.98 15.37
C GLY A 50 2.61 12.71 14.96
N LYS A 51 2.02 11.84 14.12
CA LYS A 51 2.66 10.64 13.56
C LYS A 51 3.31 10.89 12.21
N ASP A 52 4.16 9.97 11.77
CA ASP A 52 4.75 10.01 10.43
C ASP A 52 3.61 9.91 9.39
N ALA A 53 3.54 10.89 8.47
CA ALA A 53 2.56 10.91 7.39
C ALA A 53 2.84 9.83 6.32
N SER A 54 2.72 8.58 6.72
CA SER A 54 2.89 7.40 5.87
C SER A 54 1.52 6.78 5.61
N LEU A 55 0.94 7.11 4.47
CA LEU A 55 -0.41 6.72 4.07
C LEU A 55 -0.44 6.43 2.59
N PHE A 56 -1.37 5.61 2.14
CA PHE A 56 -1.61 5.38 0.73
C PHE A 56 -3.10 5.44 0.43
N VAL A 57 -3.43 5.78 -0.81
CA VAL A 57 -4.77 5.81 -1.34
C VAL A 57 -4.86 4.68 -2.35
N SER A 58 -5.91 3.88 -2.24
CA SER A 58 -6.23 2.84 -3.21
C SER A 58 -7.58 3.16 -3.84
N ASP A 59 -7.66 2.92 -5.14
CA ASP A 59 -8.92 2.78 -5.85
C ASP A 59 -9.38 1.32 -5.68
N GLY A 60 -10.64 1.11 -5.29
CA GLY A 60 -11.14 -0.19 -4.86
C GLY A 60 -10.77 -0.62 -3.44
N ASP A 61 -11.31 -1.77 -3.01
CA ASP A 61 -11.09 -2.32 -1.66
C ASP A 61 -9.64 -2.81 -1.49
N ILE A 62 -8.97 -2.34 -0.44
CA ILE A 62 -7.59 -2.70 -0.10
C ILE A 62 -7.44 -4.15 0.37
N LEU A 63 -8.53 -4.78 0.82
CA LEU A 63 -8.57 -6.17 1.25
C LEU A 63 -8.78 -7.13 0.08
N GLU A 64 -9.28 -6.63 -1.05
CA GLU A 64 -9.43 -7.41 -2.28
C GLU A 64 -8.29 -7.10 -3.26
N ILE A 65 -7.28 -7.97 -3.28
CA ILE A 65 -6.07 -7.84 -4.11
C ILE A 65 -6.33 -7.63 -5.60
N ARG A 66 -7.45 -8.14 -6.13
CA ARG A 66 -7.75 -8.02 -7.56
C ARG A 66 -8.20 -6.62 -7.96
N VAL A 67 -8.83 -5.89 -7.05
CA VAL A 67 -9.34 -4.54 -7.28
C VAL A 67 -8.50 -3.47 -6.60
N SER A 68 -7.69 -3.84 -5.60
CA SER A 68 -6.80 -2.91 -4.90
C SER A 68 -5.78 -2.29 -5.87
N LYS A 69 -6.05 -1.07 -6.32
CA LYS A 69 -5.15 -0.31 -7.18
C LYS A 69 -4.64 0.90 -6.40
N VAL A 70 -3.45 0.79 -5.83
CA VAL A 70 -2.79 1.90 -5.14
C VAL A 70 -2.58 3.05 -6.12
N SER A 71 -3.28 4.15 -5.91
CA SER A 71 -3.22 5.35 -6.75
C SER A 71 -2.09 6.27 -6.31
N VAL A 72 -1.93 6.45 -5.00
CA VAL A 72 -0.93 7.35 -4.42
C VAL A 72 -0.40 6.73 -3.13
N ALA A 73 0.91 6.85 -2.89
CA ALA A 73 1.51 6.52 -1.61
C ALA A 73 2.36 7.70 -1.10
N PHE A 74 2.30 7.96 0.20
CA PHE A 74 3.16 8.87 0.92
C PHE A 74 3.96 8.09 1.95
N ILE A 75 5.26 8.35 2.04
CA ILE A 75 6.12 7.79 3.08
C ILE A 75 6.77 8.95 3.81
N ARG A 76 6.48 9.11 5.11
CA ARG A 76 6.96 10.23 5.95
C ARG A 76 6.73 11.60 5.29
N GLY A 77 5.54 11.80 4.71
CA GLY A 77 5.15 13.05 4.04
C GLY A 77 5.75 13.25 2.64
N LYS A 78 6.57 12.33 2.15
CA LYS A 78 7.09 12.37 0.78
C LYS A 78 6.20 11.56 -0.14
N LEU A 79 5.77 12.17 -1.23
CA LEU A 79 5.04 11.49 -2.29
C LEU A 79 5.94 10.42 -2.94
N VAL A 80 5.45 9.19 -2.96
CA VAL A 80 6.06 8.08 -3.70
C VAL A 80 5.31 7.95 -5.00
N THR A 81 5.99 8.29 -6.09
CA THR A 81 5.51 7.96 -7.43
C THR A 81 5.64 6.45 -7.61
N LEU A 82 4.54 5.81 -8.00
CA LEU A 82 4.50 4.41 -8.37
C LEU A 82 4.42 4.36 -9.90
N PRO A 83 5.51 4.65 -10.64
CA PRO A 83 5.46 4.58 -12.08
C PRO A 83 5.13 3.13 -12.47
N ASN A 84 4.07 2.97 -13.24
CA ASN A 84 3.73 1.66 -13.74
C ASN A 84 4.84 1.25 -14.70
N LYS A 85 5.40 0.04 -14.59
CA LYS A 85 6.51 -0.38 -15.47
C LYS A 85 6.13 -0.31 -16.95
N GLN A 86 4.83 -0.46 -17.25
CA GLN A 86 4.25 -0.26 -18.57
C GLN A 86 4.26 1.21 -19.02
N GLU A 87 4.04 2.14 -18.10
CA GLU A 87 4.05 3.58 -18.34
C GLU A 87 5.48 4.09 -18.53
N GLU A 88 6.44 3.59 -17.73
CA GLU A 88 7.86 3.87 -17.92
C GLU A 88 8.39 3.31 -19.26
N LEU A 89 7.99 2.09 -19.62
CA LEU A 89 8.32 1.50 -20.93
C LEU A 89 7.65 2.27 -22.07
N TYR A 90 6.38 2.64 -21.93
CA TYR A 90 5.66 3.46 -22.90
C TYR A 90 6.35 4.82 -23.11
N GLU A 91 6.68 5.54 -22.04
CA GLU A 91 7.45 6.79 -22.14
C GLU A 91 8.80 6.57 -22.82
N ARG A 92 9.54 5.52 -22.43
CA ARG A 92 10.86 5.21 -22.99
C ARG A 92 10.80 4.90 -24.48
N PHE A 93 9.82 4.11 -24.92
CA PHE A 93 9.64 3.75 -26.33
C PHE A 93 9.01 4.89 -27.13
N SER A 94 8.04 5.61 -26.58
CA SER A 94 7.42 6.77 -27.24
C SER A 94 8.43 7.89 -27.47
N ARG A 95 9.33 8.13 -26.51
CA ARG A 95 10.45 9.09 -26.64
C ARG A 95 11.50 8.66 -27.67
N LYS A 96 11.68 7.35 -27.89
CA LYS A 96 12.64 6.80 -28.87
C LYS A 96 12.08 6.74 -30.29
N TYR A 97 10.76 6.58 -30.45
CA TYR A 97 10.10 6.37 -31.75
C TYR A 97 9.20 7.54 -32.21
N GLY A 98 9.17 8.66 -31.48
CA GLY A 98 8.65 9.93 -32.02
C GLY A 98 7.14 9.99 -32.25
N HIS A 99 6.33 9.29 -31.45
CA HIS A 99 4.87 9.35 -31.53
C HIS A 99 4.25 10.52 -30.75
N ILE A 100 5.03 11.55 -30.42
CA ILE A 100 4.51 12.84 -29.94
C ILE A 100 4.75 13.86 -31.05
N LYS A 101 3.66 14.27 -31.69
CA LYS A 101 3.58 15.53 -32.42
C LYS A 101 3.14 16.61 -31.44
#